data_AF-A0ABD5ZZL1-F1
#
_entry.id   AF-A0ABD5ZZL1-F1
#
_cell.length_a   1.000
_cell.length_b   1.000
_cell.length_c   1.000
_cell.angle_alpha   90.00
_cell.angle_beta   90.00
_cell.angle_gamma   90.00
#
_symmetry.space_group_name_H-M   'P 1'
#
loop_
_entity.id
_entity.type
_entity.pdbx_description
1 polymer ?
#
loop_
_entity_poly.entity_id
_entity_poly.type
_entity_poly.pdbx_seq_one_letter_code
_entity_poly.pdbx_strand_id
1 'polypeptide(L)' 'MPTITVNVGDDLKERMERHPEINWSEVTRQAIEEKIDALGVLDELTESDVQEITERINGSEHNHVDEESA' A
#
# COMPACT_ATOMS: atom_id res chain seq x y z
N MET A 1 -13.94 12.06 6.26
CA MET A 1 -13.74 10.83 5.46
C MET A 1 -13.50 11.25 4.02
N PRO A 2 -12.47 10.76 3.33
CA PRO A 2 -12.26 11.05 1.92
C PRO A 2 -13.40 10.42 1.09
N THR A 3 -13.84 11.13 0.06
CA THR A 3 -14.91 10.67 -0.85
C THR A 3 -14.36 10.60 -2.26
N ILE A 4 -14.63 9.49 -2.94
CA ILE A 4 -14.25 9.25 -4.33
C ILE A 4 -15.52 9.09 -5.15
N THR A 5 -15.63 9.81 -6.26
CA THR A 5 -16.72 9.66 -7.24
C THR A 5 -16.20 8.85 -8.41
N VAL A 6 -16.87 7.74 -8.73
CA VAL A 6 -16.51 6.85 -9.84
C VAL A 6 -17.52 7.02 -10.96
N ASN A 7 -17.04 7.27 -12.18
CA ASN A 7 -17.89 7.27 -13.36
C ASN A 7 -17.96 5.86 -13.95
N VAL A 8 -19.17 5.36 -14.16
CA VAL A 8 -19.43 4.06 -14.80
C VAL A 8 -20.23 4.28 -16.07
N GLY A 9 -20.01 3.43 -17.08
CA GLY A 9 -20.82 3.44 -18.30
C GLY A 9 -22.27 3.04 -18.03
N ASP A 10 -23.19 3.50 -18.88
CA ASP A 10 -24.64 3.33 -18.70
C ASP A 10 -25.05 1.84 -18.57
N ASP A 11 -24.48 0.95 -19.39
CA ASP A 11 -24.74 -0.49 -19.32
C ASP A 11 -24.34 -1.11 -17.97
N LEU A 12 -23.23 -0.66 -17.38
CA LEU A 12 -22.76 -1.16 -16.09
C LEU A 12 -23.65 -0.61 -14.98
N LYS A 13 -24.02 0.67 -15.05
CA LYS A 13 -24.94 1.29 -14.10
C LYS A 13 -26.28 0.56 -14.06
N GLU A 14 -26.86 0.26 -15.22
CA GLU A 14 -28.16 -0.43 -15.29
C GLU A 14 -28.09 -1.85 -14.69
N ARG A 15 -26.96 -2.55 -14.87
CA ARG A 15 -26.70 -3.84 -14.22
C ARG A 15 -26.56 -3.72 -12.71
N MET A 16 -25.94 -2.63 -12.23
CA MET A 16 -25.79 -2.37 -10.80
C MET A 16 -27.12 -2.02 -10.14
N GLU A 17 -27.96 -1.22 -10.82
CA GLU A 17 -29.29 -0.82 -10.34
C GLU A 17 -30.26 -2.01 -10.24
N ARG A 18 -30.05 -3.06 -11.03
CA ARG A 18 -30.78 -4.33 -10.91
C ARG A 18 -30.43 -5.13 -9.65
N HIS A 19 -29.33 -4.79 -8.99
CA HIS A 19 -28.89 -5.41 -7.74
C HIS A 19 -28.76 -4.36 -6.62
N PRO A 20 -29.88 -3.79 -6.14
CA PRO A 20 -29.88 -2.77 -5.10
C PRO A 20 -29.50 -3.32 -3.72
N GLU A 21 -29.47 -4.64 -3.53
CA GLU A 21 -29.03 -5.25 -2.27
C GLU A 21 -27.50 -5.18 -2.08
N ILE A 22 -26.75 -4.85 -3.14
CA ILE A 22 -25.29 -4.79 -3.11
C ILE A 22 -24.84 -3.39 -2.73
N ASN A 23 -23.98 -3.29 -1.71
CA ASN A 23 -23.32 -2.03 -1.36
C ASN A 23 -22.13 -1.76 -2.29
N TRP A 24 -22.42 -1.12 -3.43
CA TRP A 24 -21.41 -0.86 -4.46
C TRP A 24 -20.23 0.00 -3.97
N SER A 25 -20.42 0.85 -2.96
CA SER A 25 -19.32 1.62 -2.36
C SER A 25 -18.34 0.71 -1.61
N GLU A 26 -18.82 -0.35 -0.96
CA GLU A 26 -17.97 -1.35 -0.30
C GLU A 26 -17.25 -2.23 -1.32
N VAL A 27 -17.97 -2.70 -2.35
CA VAL A 27 -17.36 -3.45 -3.46
C VAL A 27 -16.25 -2.66 -4.13
N THR A 28 -16.48 -1.36 -4.37
CA THR A 28 -15.48 -0.48 -4.98
C THR A 28 -14.27 -0.31 -4.07
N ARG A 29 -14.49 -0.16 -2.76
CA ARG A 29 -13.41 -0.02 -1.78
C ARG A 29 -12.53 -1.26 -1.76
N GLN A 30 -13.14 -2.44 -1.66
CA GLN A 30 -12.41 -3.71 -1.66
C GLN A 30 -11.63 -3.90 -2.95
N ALA A 31 -12.22 -3.60 -4.11
CA ALA A 31 -11.52 -3.70 -5.38
C ALA A 31 -10.32 -2.74 -5.47
N ILE A 32 -10.41 -1.55 -4.88
CA ILE A 32 -9.30 -0.60 -4.81
C ILE A 32 -8.22 -1.11 -3.85
N GLU A 33 -8.60 -1.56 -2.65
CA GLU A 33 -7.67 -2.15 -1.66
C GLU A 33 -6.93 -3.33 -2.26
N GLU A 34 -7.65 -4.30 -2.83
CA GLU A 34 -7.07 -5.50 -3.45
C GLU A 34 -6.18 -5.14 -4.64
N LYS A 35 -6.52 -4.09 -5.40
CA LYS A 35 -5.67 -3.60 -6.49
C LYS A 35 -4.41 -2.89 -5.97
N ILE A 36 -4.52 -2.13 -4.88
CA ILE A 36 -3.39 -1.51 -4.20
C ILE A 36 -2.50 -2.59 -3.60
N ASP A 37 -3.02 -3.62 -2.94
CA ASP A 37 -2.26 -4.76 -2.43
C ASP A 37 -1.59 -5.52 -3.57
N ALA A 38 -2.31 -5.81 -4.66
CA ALA A 38 -1.71 -6.49 -5.82
C ALA A 38 -0.61 -5.67 -6.51
N LEU A 39 -0.71 -4.34 -6.48
CA LEU A 39 0.37 -3.44 -6.91
C LEU A 39 1.42 -3.23 -5.82
N GLY A 40 1.05 -3.39 -4.55
CA GLY A 40 1.87 -3.32 -3.35
C GLY A 40 2.70 -4.59 -3.16
N VAL A 41 2.34 -5.72 -3.76
CA VAL A 41 3.27 -6.85 -3.92
C VAL A 41 4.45 -6.47 -4.85
N LEU A 42 4.33 -5.40 -5.66
CA LEU A 42 5.46 -4.78 -6.36
C LEU A 42 6.09 -3.61 -5.58
N ASP A 43 5.44 -3.14 -4.51
CA ASP A 43 5.75 -1.90 -3.78
C ASP A 43 5.73 -2.10 -2.24
N GLU A 44 5.96 -3.33 -1.74
CA GLU A 44 6.35 -3.65 -0.34
C GLU A 44 7.83 -3.26 -0.15
N LEU A 45 8.16 -2.11 -0.73
CA LEU A 45 9.41 -1.38 -0.79
C LEU A 45 9.08 0.12 -0.93
N THR A 46 8.10 0.66 -0.20
CA THR A 46 7.97 2.12 -0.07
C THR A 46 8.07 2.62 1.37
N GLU A 47 9.26 3.17 1.61
CA GLU A 47 9.66 4.27 2.51
C GLU A 47 9.59 4.06 4.04
N SER A 48 8.74 3.18 4.55
CA SER A 48 8.67 2.90 6.00
C SER A 48 9.63 1.78 6.42
N ASP A 49 9.70 0.70 5.63
CA ASP A 49 10.60 -0.44 5.89
C ASP A 49 12.07 -0.14 5.57
N VAL A 50 12.35 0.77 4.62
CA VAL A 50 13.74 1.17 4.28
C VAL A 50 14.39 1.97 5.42
N GLN A 51 13.60 2.74 6.18
CA GLN A 51 14.09 3.46 7.36
C GLN A 51 14.46 2.48 8.49
N GLU A 52 13.61 1.47 8.76
CA GLU A 52 13.91 0.46 9.78
C GLU A 52 15.16 -0.38 9.44
N ILE A 53 15.38 -0.70 8.15
CA ILE A 53 16.56 -1.46 7.71
C ILE A 53 17.84 -0.60 7.75
N THR A 54 17.75 0.70 7.43
CA THR A 54 18.89 1.63 7.47
C THR A 54 19.35 1.93 8.90
N GLU A 55 18.42 2.02 9.84
CA GLU A 55 18.73 2.24 11.27
C GLU A 55 19.45 1.03 11.90
N ARG A 56 19.18 -0.18 11.43
CA ARG A 56 19.82 -1.41 11.92
C ARG A 56 21.26 -1.61 11.41
N ILE A 57 21.58 -1.06 10.24
CA ILE A 57 22.93 -1.14 9.65
C ILE A 57 23.85 -0.11 10.30
N ASN A 58 23.38 1.13 10.53
CA ASN A 58 24.17 2.17 11.22
C ASN A 58 24.29 1.96 12.74
N GLY A 59 23.39 1.18 13.35
CA GLY A 59 23.41 0.90 14.79
C GLY A 59 24.42 -0.14 15.25
N SER A 60 25.09 -0.86 14.33
CA SER A 60 25.95 -2.00 14.68
C SER A 60 27.45 -1.76 14.54
N GLU A 61 27.90 -0.56 14.12
CA GLU A 61 29.34 -0.27 13.91
C GLU A 61 29.99 0.55 15.04
N HIS A 62 29.33 0.72 16.18
CA HIS A 62 29.94 1.37 17.35
C HIS A 62 30.31 0.36 18.43
N ASN A 63 31.25 -0.56 18.13
CA ASN A 63 32.01 -1.24 19.16
C ASN A 63 33.39 -1.70 18.66
N HIS A 64 34.41 -0.90 18.98
CA HIS A 64 35.81 -1.28 19.26
C HIS A 64 36.55 -2.07 18.14
N VAL A 65 37.70 -1.63 17.66
CA VAL A 65 38.91 -1.39 18.45
C VAL A 65 39.89 -0.45 17.75
N ASP A 66 40.52 0.36 18.59
CA ASP A 66 41.83 0.99 18.45
C ASP A 66 42.91 0.01 17.92
N GLU A 67 44.13 0.55 17.74
CA GLU A 67 45.40 -0.17 17.48
C GLU A 67 45.62 -0.47 15.98
N GLU A 68 46.71 -0.11 15.30
CA GLU A 68 48.05 0.31 15.71
C GLU A 68 48.75 0.94 14.48
N SER A 69 49.68 1.82 14.78
CA SER A 69 50.73 2.43 13.96
C SER A 69 51.35 1.56 12.86
N ALA A 70 51.71 2.17 11.71
CA ALA A 70 53.09 2.26 11.18
C ALA A 70 53.13 2.88 9.78
#